data_AF-A0A958ULQ3-F1
#
_entry.id   AF-A0A958ULQ3-F1
#
_cell.length_a   1.000
_cell.length_b   1.000
_cell.length_c   1.000
_cell.angle_alpha   90.00
_cell.angle_beta   90.00
_cell.angle_gamma   90.00
#
_symmetry.space_group_name_H-M   'P 1'
#
loop_
_entity.id
_entity.type
_entity.pdbx_description
1 polymer ?
#
loop_
_entity_poly.entity_id
_entity_poly.type
_entity_poly.pdbx_seq_one_letter_code
_entity_poly.pdbx_strand_id
1 'polypeptide(L)'
;FTIKTMQMVGATKKFIRQPFVWKSVRLGIVGAIVAMMGMGMVLYYLNQSFPQLQLLGDPVLLAVLFIFIFLMGVLITWISTFIATQRFLNLRTDDLYY
;
A
#
# COMPACT_ATOMS: atom_id res chain seq x y z
N PHE A 1 -5.94 -23.18 0.80
CA PHE A 1 -7.22 -23.85 1.08
C PHE A 1 -8.43 -22.90 1.10
N THR A 2 -8.34 -21.67 1.62
CA THR A 2 -9.50 -20.76 1.79
C THR A 2 -10.15 -20.24 0.51
N ILE A 3 -9.39 -20.00 -0.57
CA ILE A 3 -9.93 -19.42 -1.82
C ILE A 3 -10.67 -20.49 -2.66
N LYS A 4 -10.08 -21.68 -2.81
CA LYS A 4 -10.71 -22.79 -3.56
C LYS A 4 -11.96 -23.34 -2.85
N THR A 5 -12.01 -23.34 -1.52
CA THR A 5 -13.24 -23.69 -0.79
C THR A 5 -14.35 -22.66 -1.03
N MET A 6 -14.05 -21.36 -1.00
CA MET A 6 -15.04 -20.32 -1.35
C MET A 6 -15.56 -20.45 -2.79
N GLN A 7 -14.72 -20.88 -3.74
CA GLN A 7 -15.14 -21.16 -5.11
C GLN A 7 -16.06 -22.38 -5.22
N MET A 8 -15.85 -23.43 -4.41
CA MET A 8 -16.70 -24.63 -4.39
C MET A 8 -18.12 -24.37 -3.84
N VAL A 9 -18.30 -23.32 -3.03
CA VAL A 9 -19.63 -22.88 -2.55
C VAL A 9 -20.31 -21.87 -3.50
N GLY A 10 -19.71 -21.59 -4.66
CA GLY A 10 -20.27 -20.66 -5.65
C GLY A 10 -20.10 -19.16 -5.31
N ALA A 11 -19.19 -18.80 -4.40
CA ALA A 11 -18.98 -17.41 -4.02
C ALA A 11 -18.47 -16.56 -5.20
N THR A 12 -19.01 -15.35 -5.36
CA THR A 12 -18.60 -14.43 -6.43
C THR A 12 -17.16 -13.94 -6.26
N LYS A 13 -16.45 -13.68 -7.37
CA LYS A 13 -15.05 -13.19 -7.38
C LYS A 13 -14.85 -11.95 -6.50
N LYS A 14 -15.85 -11.07 -6.39
CA LYS A 14 -15.84 -9.86 -5.54
C LYS A 14 -15.80 -10.23 -4.05
N PHE A 15 -16.62 -11.19 -3.63
CA PHE A 15 -16.70 -11.64 -2.23
C PHE A 15 -15.37 -12.26 -1.75
N ILE A 16 -14.71 -13.00 -2.64
CA ILE A 16 -13.40 -13.60 -2.35
C ILE A 16 -12.30 -12.53 -2.24
N ARG A 17 -12.30 -11.52 -3.11
CA ARG A 17 -11.25 -10.48 -3.15
C ARG A 17 -11.32 -9.46 -2.01
N GLN A 18 -12.53 -9.12 -1.58
CA GLN A 18 -12.79 -8.06 -0.60
C GLN A 18 -12.00 -8.20 0.74
N PRO A 19 -11.95 -9.36 1.41
CA PRO A 19 -11.17 -9.50 2.65
C PRO A 19 -9.66 -9.37 2.44
N PHE A 20 -9.13 -9.81 1.30
CA PHE A 20 -7.70 -9.69 0.99
C PHE A 20 -7.29 -8.24 0.74
N VAL A 21 -8.08 -7.51 -0.05
CA VAL A 21 -7.82 -6.08 -0.29
C VAL A 21 -7.87 -5.28 1.00
N TRP A 22 -8.85 -5.55 1.87
CA TRP A 22 -8.94 -4.89 3.19
C TRP A 22 -7.75 -5.21 4.10
N LYS A 23 -7.28 -6.46 4.11
CA LYS A 23 -6.10 -6.84 4.89
C LYS A 23 -4.85 -6.10 4.41
N SER A 24 -4.64 -6.02 3.10
CA SER A 24 -3.49 -5.31 2.55
C SER A 24 -3.56 -3.80 2.73
N VAL A 25 -4.74 -3.19 2.65
CA VAL A 25 -4.88 -1.74 2.94
C VAL A 25 -4.49 -1.45 4.40
N ARG A 26 -4.87 -2.28 5.37
CA ARG A 26 -4.43 -2.12 6.76
C ARG A 26 -2.91 -2.20 6.90
N LEU A 27 -2.28 -3.17 6.24
CA LEU A 27 -0.82 -3.28 6.21
C LEU A 27 -0.16 -2.09 5.50
N GLY A 28 -0.77 -1.60 4.41
CA GLY A 28 -0.32 -0.40 3.69
C GLY A 28 -0.36 0.86 4.53
N ILE A 29 -1.40 1.03 5.35
CA ILE A 29 -1.48 2.14 6.32
C ILE A 29 -0.34 2.06 7.33
N VAL A 30 -0.06 0.88 7.89
CA VAL A 30 1.07 0.69 8.80
C VAL A 30 2.39 1.00 8.10
N GLY A 31 2.60 0.52 6.88
CA GLY A 31 3.79 0.83 6.08
C GLY A 31 3.93 2.31 5.77
N ALA A 32 2.83 3.01 5.48
CA ALA A 32 2.84 4.45 5.25
C ALA A 32 3.22 5.22 6.51
N ILE A 33 2.76 4.80 7.70
CA ILE A 33 3.18 5.39 8.99
C ILE A 33 4.68 5.22 9.20
N VAL A 34 5.22 4.03 8.92
CA VAL A 34 6.67 3.77 9.01
C VAL A 34 7.45 4.65 8.03
N ALA A 35 6.97 4.79 6.79
CA ALA A 35 7.59 5.66 5.79
C ALA A 35 7.56 7.15 6.21
N MET A 36 6.46 7.62 6.79
CA MET A 36 6.37 8.98 7.34
C MET A 36 7.37 9.22 8.47
N MET A 37 7.55 8.25 9.39
CA MET A 37 8.57 8.35 10.44
C MET A 37 9.99 8.42 9.85
N GLY A 38 10.30 7.57 8.87
CA GLY A 38 11.59 7.58 8.17
C GLY A 38 11.85 8.91 7.45
N MET A 39 10.83 9.45 6.75
CA MET A 39 10.93 10.75 6.09
C MET A 39 11.20 11.89 7.09
N GLY A 40 10.52 11.87 8.25
CA GLY A 40 10.77 12.85 9.32
C GLY A 40 12.20 12.81 9.84
N MET A 41 12.75 11.60 10.04
CA MET A 41 14.15 11.43 10.48
C MET A 41 15.14 11.97 9.44
N VAL A 42 14.92 11.68 8.16
CA VAL A 42 15.76 12.19 7.06
C VAL A 42 15.70 13.71 6.98
N LEU A 43 14.51 14.30 7.05
CA LEU A 43 14.33 15.76 7.04
C LEU A 43 15.05 16.43 8.22
N TYR A 44 14.95 15.85 9.42
CA TYR A 44 15.65 16.35 10.60
C TYR A 44 17.18 16.31 10.39
N TYR A 45 17.72 15.19 9.89
CA TYR A 45 19.15 15.04 9.64
C TYR A 45 19.67 16.01 8.56
N LEU A 46 18.90 16.21 7.50
CA LEU A 46 19.23 17.16 6.43
C LEU A 46 19.19 18.60 6.92
N ASN A 47 18.21 18.95 7.76
CA ASN A 47 18.11 20.31 8.31
C ASN A 47 19.29 20.64 9.23
N GLN A 48 19.80 19.66 9.98
CA GLN A 48 21.01 19.83 10.80
C GLN A 48 22.28 19.92 9.95
N SER A 49 22.40 19.09 8.91
CA SER A 49 23.60 19.05 8.06
C SER A 49 23.70 20.25 7.12
N PHE A 50 22.56 20.73 6.62
CA PHE A 50 22.47 21.80 5.63
C PHE A 50 21.39 22.82 6.02
N PRO A 51 21.62 23.63 7.08
CA PRO A 51 20.65 24.64 7.53
C PRO A 51 20.36 25.73 6.48
N GLN A 52 21.23 25.87 5.47
CA GLN A 52 21.06 26.75 4.31
C GLN A 52 19.84 26.39 3.45
N LEU A 53 19.41 25.12 3.47
CA LEU A 53 18.27 24.65 2.67
C LEU A 53 16.92 25.08 3.24
N GLN A 54 16.87 25.52 4.51
CA GLN A 54 15.63 25.94 5.19
C GLN A 54 14.45 24.98 4.95
N LEU A 55 14.69 23.67 4.97
CA LEU A 55 13.67 22.65 4.65
C LEU A 55 12.48 22.69 5.61
N LEU A 56 12.72 23.15 6.85
CA LEU A 56 11.68 23.36 7.88
C LEU A 56 11.03 24.77 7.82
N GLY A 57 11.44 25.61 6.87
CA GLY A 57 10.98 27.00 6.75
C GLY A 57 9.58 27.15 6.17
N ASP A 58 9.10 26.16 5.40
CA ASP A 58 7.75 26.15 4.83
C ASP A 58 6.93 24.97 5.37
N PRO A 59 6.17 25.16 6.46
CA PRO A 59 5.34 24.11 7.04
C PRO A 59 4.18 23.69 6.12
N VAL A 60 3.74 24.55 5.20
CA VAL A 60 2.66 24.23 4.25
C VAL A 60 3.17 23.22 3.22
N LEU A 61 4.35 23.46 2.66
CA LEU A 61 4.97 22.53 1.71
C LEU A 61 5.22 21.16 2.36
N LEU A 62 5.72 21.13 3.59
CA LEU A 62 5.91 19.89 4.34
C LEU A 62 4.61 19.14 4.57
N ALA A 63 3.56 19.82 5.02
CA ALA A 63 2.25 19.20 5.24
C ALA A 63 1.70 18.57 3.95
N VAL A 64 1.78 19.28 2.83
CA VAL A 64 1.37 18.78 1.51
C VAL A 64 2.19 17.54 1.12
N LEU A 65 3.51 17.57 1.33
CA LEU A 65 4.40 16.46 1.02
C LEU A 65 4.06 15.20 1.84
N PHE A 66 3.85 15.33 3.15
CA PHE A 66 3.47 14.20 4.01
C PHE A 66 2.10 13.62 3.63
N ILE A 67 1.11 14.46 3.36
CA ILE A 67 -0.21 14.03 2.90
C ILE A 67 -0.10 13.30 1.56
N PHE A 68 0.66 13.86 0.62
CA PHE A 68 0.86 13.26 -0.69
C PHE A 68 1.53 11.89 -0.61
N ILE A 69 2.59 11.75 0.19
CA ILE A 69 3.28 10.48 0.42
C ILE A 69 2.33 9.45 1.04
N PHE A 70 1.55 9.85 2.05
CA PHE A 70 0.58 8.97 2.70
C PHE A 70 -0.48 8.47 1.71
N LEU A 71 -1.10 9.38 0.95
CA LEU A 71 -2.12 9.04 -0.05
C LEU A 71 -1.54 8.14 -1.13
N MET A 72 -0.35 8.46 -1.66
CA MET A 72 0.32 7.65 -2.67
C MET A 72 0.65 6.25 -2.13
N GLY A 73 1.14 6.13 -0.89
CA GLY A 73 1.44 4.83 -0.27
C GLY A 73 0.20 3.94 -0.14
N VAL A 74 -0.93 4.52 0.30
CA VAL A 74 -2.21 3.79 0.40
C VAL A 74 -2.74 3.41 -0.99
N LEU A 75 -2.71 4.34 -1.95
CA LEU A 75 -3.17 4.10 -3.33
C LEU A 75 -2.36 3.01 -4.02
N ILE A 76 -1.03 3.07 -3.94
CA ILE A 76 -0.14 2.05 -4.52
C ILE A 76 -0.44 0.68 -3.90
N THR A 77 -0.60 0.59 -2.57
CA THR A 77 -0.90 -0.67 -1.89
C THR A 77 -2.24 -1.23 -2.32
N TRP A 78 -3.26 -0.38 -2.44
CA TRP A 78 -4.60 -0.77 -2.86
C TRP A 78 -4.62 -1.29 -4.31
N ILE A 79 -4.03 -0.54 -5.25
CA ILE A 79 -3.95 -0.90 -6.66
C ILE A 79 -3.14 -2.19 -6.85
N SER A 80 -1.97 -2.27 -6.22
CA SER A 80 -1.10 -3.46 -6.29
C SER A 80 -1.83 -4.70 -5.78
N THR A 81 -2.50 -4.61 -4.63
CA THR A 81 -3.25 -5.74 -4.07
C THR A 81 -4.42 -6.12 -4.96
N PHE A 82 -5.15 -5.13 -5.49
CA PHE A 82 -6.29 -5.37 -6.38
C PHE A 82 -5.86 -6.12 -7.64
N ILE A 83 -4.78 -5.68 -8.29
CA ILE A 83 -4.24 -6.32 -9.49
C ILE A 83 -3.73 -7.73 -9.15
N ALA A 84 -2.98 -7.88 -8.05
CA ALA A 84 -2.44 -9.18 -7.64
C ALA A 84 -3.53 -10.20 -7.34
N THR A 85 -4.56 -9.82 -6.57
CA THR A 85 -5.69 -10.71 -6.26
C THR A 85 -6.57 -10.98 -7.48
N GLN A 86 -6.80 -10.00 -8.35
CA GLN A 86 -7.54 -10.20 -9.59
C GLN A 86 -6.82 -11.16 -10.53
N ARG A 87 -5.49 -11.00 -10.69
CA ARG A 87 -4.66 -11.92 -11.47
C ARG A 87 -4.69 -13.33 -10.88
N PHE A 88 -4.55 -13.47 -9.57
CA PHE A 88 -4.64 -14.76 -8.88
C PHE A 88 -6.00 -15.45 -9.06
N LEU A 89 -7.11 -14.69 -9.02
CA LEU A 89 -8.46 -15.22 -9.24
C LEU A 89 -8.79 -15.51 -10.70
N ASN A 90 -8.10 -14.87 -11.65
CA ASN A 90 -8.22 -15.14 -13.08
C ASN A 90 -7.23 -16.20 -13.58
N LEU A 91 -6.24 -16.60 -12.77
CA LEU A 91 -5.43 -17.77 -13.08
C LEU A 91 -6.33 -19.01 -13.01
N ARG A 92 -6.71 -19.52 -14.19
CA ARG A 92 -7.25 -20.87 -14.36
C ARG A 92 -6.14 -21.86 -14.06
N THR A 93 -6.50 -22.92 -13.35
CA THR A 93 -5.61 -24.05 -13.01
C THR A 93 -5.34 -24.92 -14.24
N ASP A 94 -4.95 -24.33 -15.38
CA ASP A 94 -4.65 -25.06 -16.62
C ASP A 94 -3.13 -25.20 -16.87
N ASP A 95 -2.27 -24.67 -15.98
CA ASP A 95 -0.80 -24.87 -16.00
C ASP A 95 -0.25 -25.71 -14.83
N LEU A 96 -1.12 -26.39 -14.06
CA LEU A 96 -0.65 -27.32 -13.01
C LEU A 96 -0.55 -28.79 -13.49
N TYR A 97 -0.74 -29.00 -14.78
CA TYR A 97 -0.49 -30.29 -15.45
C TYR A 97 0.17 -30.04 -16.81
N TYR A 98 1.37 -29.45 -16.78
CA TYR A 98 2.50 -29.81 -17.63
C TYR A 98 3.81 -29.45 -16.92
#